data_AF-A0A6P3I1K9-F1
#
_entry.id   AF-A0A6P3I1K9-F1
#
_cell.length_a   1.000
_cell.length_b   1.000
_cell.length_c   1.000
_cell.angle_alpha   90.00
_cell.angle_beta   90.00
_cell.angle_gamma   90.00
#
_symmetry.space_group_name_H-M   'P 1'
#
loop_
_entity.id
_entity.type
_entity.pdbx_description
1 polymer ?
#
loop_
_entity_poly.entity_id
_entity_poly.type
_entity_poly.pdbx_seq_one_letter_code
_entity_poly.pdbx_strand_id
1 'polypeptide(L)'
;MERAREHMILLFTRKDDLEGMDFHDYLKQAPTAIQELIRKFRDRYCVFNNKATGAEQENQREQLLALVQDVVDKCNGRYYTNSLYQKTEEEIQKQIQVLQEYYRAELERVKAQIKQELEEEIRKLKDELEQQKRKVEMERQLAEMEAHWVSRQQTARDDVLSQNKIFEIIYTLLRVASFVFPLFRD
;
A
#
# COMPACT_ATOMS: atom_id res chain seq x y z
N MET A 1 -3.94 16.76 -45.43
CA MET A 1 -2.50 16.94 -45.69
C MET A 1 -1.99 18.34 -45.32
N GLU A 2 -2.73 19.42 -45.61
CA GLU A 2 -2.22 20.80 -45.36
C GLU A 2 -1.85 21.08 -43.89
N ARG A 3 -2.69 20.70 -42.92
CA ARG A 3 -2.39 20.87 -41.48
C ARG A 3 -1.24 20.00 -40.95
N ALA A 4 -1.00 18.85 -41.57
CA ALA A 4 0.10 17.97 -41.16
C ALA A 4 1.45 18.62 -41.52
N ARG A 5 1.52 19.25 -42.70
CA ARG A 5 2.75 19.92 -43.19
C ARG A 5 3.22 21.03 -42.25
N GLU A 6 2.32 21.66 -41.51
CA GLU A 6 2.67 22.70 -40.52
C GLU A 6 3.56 22.17 -39.40
N HIS A 7 3.43 20.88 -39.08
CA HIS A 7 4.16 20.18 -38.02
C HIS A 7 5.35 19.36 -38.56
N MET A 8 5.63 19.42 -39.86
CA MET A 8 6.68 18.62 -40.50
C MET A 8 7.93 19.44 -40.78
N ILE A 9 9.08 18.77 -40.64
CA ILE A 9 10.42 19.24 -40.96
C ILE A 9 11.00 18.31 -42.02
N LEU A 10 11.66 18.87 -43.03
CA LEU A 10 12.40 18.07 -44.01
C LEU A 10 13.81 17.79 -43.49
N LEU A 11 14.22 16.52 -43.47
CA LEU A 11 15.57 16.13 -43.08
C LEU A 11 16.31 15.57 -44.29
N PHE A 12 17.35 16.27 -44.71
CA PHE A 12 18.28 15.84 -45.74
C PHE A 12 19.44 15.10 -45.08
N THR A 13 19.84 13.96 -45.63
CA THR A 13 20.97 13.17 -45.12
C THR A 13 22.15 13.26 -46.07
N ARG A 14 23.30 12.71 -45.65
CA ARG A 14 24.56 12.73 -46.41
C ARG A 14 25.10 14.14 -46.62
N LYS A 15 25.08 14.95 -45.55
CA LYS A 15 25.73 16.27 -45.55
C LYS A 15 27.21 16.20 -45.93
N ASP A 16 27.88 15.08 -45.66
CA ASP A 16 29.27 14.81 -46.05
C ASP A 16 29.50 14.84 -47.57
N ASP A 17 28.48 14.54 -48.38
CA ASP A 17 28.55 14.59 -49.85
C ASP A 17 28.59 16.05 -50.39
N LEU A 18 28.36 17.06 -49.54
CA LEU A 18 28.47 18.47 -49.93
C LEU A 18 29.92 18.96 -50.00
N GLU A 19 30.89 18.20 -49.50
CA GLU A 19 32.33 18.54 -49.55
C GLU A 19 32.65 19.96 -49.03
N GLY A 20 31.88 20.44 -48.03
CA GLY A 20 32.03 21.78 -47.46
C GLY A 20 31.24 22.89 -48.16
N MET A 21 30.51 22.59 -49.24
CA MET A 21 29.55 23.50 -49.86
C MET A 21 28.39 23.78 -48.90
N ASP A 22 27.98 25.05 -48.82
CA ASP A 22 26.77 25.41 -48.09
C ASP A 22 25.53 24.83 -48.77
N PHE A 23 24.61 24.26 -47.98
CA PHE A 23 23.43 23.61 -48.52
C PHE A 23 22.51 24.60 -49.27
N HIS A 24 22.46 25.87 -48.87
CA HIS A 24 21.69 26.88 -49.60
C HIS A 24 22.24 27.10 -51.01
N ASP A 25 23.56 27.02 -51.19
CA ASP A 25 24.19 27.11 -52.51
C ASP A 25 23.98 25.84 -53.34
N TYR A 26 23.97 24.67 -52.70
CA TYR A 26 23.56 23.41 -53.35
C TYR A 26 22.12 23.49 -53.87
N LEU A 27 21.19 24.07 -53.09
CA LEU A 27 19.79 24.19 -53.48
C LEU A 27 19.56 25.09 -54.70
N LYS A 28 20.41 26.10 -54.94
CA LYS A 28 20.33 26.95 -56.14
C LYS A 28 20.54 26.16 -57.43
N GLN A 29 21.31 25.07 -57.36
CA GLN A 29 21.61 24.17 -58.48
C GLN A 29 20.66 22.96 -58.52
N ALA A 30 19.91 22.72 -57.44
CA ALA A 30 18.98 21.60 -57.34
C ALA A 30 17.75 21.79 -58.25
N PRO A 31 17.08 20.70 -58.67
CA PRO A 31 15.86 20.76 -59.45
C PRO A 31 14.79 21.65 -58.78
N THR A 32 14.04 22.41 -59.59
CA THR A 32 12.98 23.31 -59.10
C THR A 32 11.97 22.60 -58.19
N ALA A 33 11.69 21.31 -58.46
CA ALA A 33 10.81 20.50 -57.62
C ALA A 33 11.28 20.38 -56.16
N ILE A 34 12.59 20.32 -55.90
CA ILE A 34 13.17 20.28 -54.55
C ILE A 34 13.02 21.64 -53.87
N GLN A 35 13.26 22.74 -54.60
CA GLN A 35 13.07 24.08 -54.08
C GLN A 35 11.60 24.35 -53.72
N GLU A 36 10.67 23.93 -54.58
CA GLU A 36 9.23 23.99 -54.32
C GLU A 36 8.81 23.11 -53.14
N LEU A 37 9.42 21.93 -52.99
CA LEU A 37 9.18 21.07 -51.85
C LEU A 37 9.56 21.79 -50.56
N ILE A 38 10.75 22.36 -50.45
CA ILE A 38 11.21 23.08 -49.26
C ILE A 38 10.26 24.25 -48.91
N ARG A 39 9.84 25.03 -49.92
CA ARG A 39 8.88 26.11 -49.75
C ARG A 39 7.51 25.62 -49.23
N LYS A 40 7.04 24.45 -49.68
CA LYS A 40 5.79 23.83 -49.17
C LYS A 40 5.86 23.49 -47.67
N PHE A 41 7.06 23.32 -47.13
CA PHE A 41 7.31 23.10 -45.70
C PHE A 41 7.79 24.37 -44.97
N ARG A 42 7.56 25.56 -45.55
CA ARG A 42 7.91 26.87 -44.98
C ARG A 42 9.40 27.01 -44.67
N ASP A 43 10.23 26.47 -45.55
CA ASP A 43 11.69 26.49 -45.43
C ASP A 43 12.22 25.82 -44.15
N ARG A 44 11.42 24.94 -43.53
CA ARG A 44 11.82 24.12 -42.40
C ARG A 44 12.53 22.87 -42.88
N TYR A 45 13.85 22.93 -42.90
CA TYR A 45 14.67 21.78 -43.19
C TYR A 45 15.92 21.73 -42.30
N CYS A 46 16.51 20.55 -42.21
CA CYS A 46 17.80 20.32 -41.59
C CYS A 46 18.63 19.38 -42.47
N VAL A 47 19.96 19.46 -42.36
CA VAL A 47 20.90 18.67 -43.16
C VAL A 47 21.82 17.92 -42.22
N PHE A 48 21.83 16.60 -42.33
CA PHE A 48 22.44 15.70 -41.37
C PHE A 48 23.57 14.88 -41.98
N ASN A 49 24.68 14.81 -41.26
CA ASN A 49 25.70 13.80 -41.46
C ASN A 49 25.48 12.69 -40.42
N ASN A 50 24.91 11.56 -40.85
CA ASN A 50 24.65 10.43 -39.95
C ASN A 50 25.94 9.69 -39.51
N LYS A 51 27.08 10.01 -40.12
CA LYS A 51 28.40 9.49 -39.72
C LYS A 51 29.15 10.45 -38.78
N ALA A 52 28.62 11.65 -38.55
CA ALA A 52 29.24 12.64 -37.68
C ALA A 52 29.35 12.10 -36.25
N THR A 53 30.45 12.47 -35.58
CA THR A 53 30.70 12.15 -34.17
C THR A 53 31.18 13.40 -33.44
N GLY A 54 31.13 13.38 -32.11
CA GLY A 54 31.62 14.49 -31.29
C GLY A 54 30.86 15.79 -31.52
N ALA A 55 31.59 16.90 -31.67
CA ALA A 55 31.01 18.24 -31.74
C ALA A 55 30.06 18.45 -32.93
N GLU A 56 30.34 17.86 -34.10
CA GLU A 56 29.46 17.97 -35.27
C GLU A 56 28.10 17.28 -35.01
N GLN A 57 28.13 16.09 -34.39
CA GLN A 57 26.93 15.35 -34.05
C GLN A 57 26.06 16.10 -33.04
N GLU A 58 26.69 16.69 -32.03
CA GLU A 58 26.00 17.51 -31.04
C GLU A 58 25.35 18.73 -31.70
N ASN A 59 26.10 19.46 -32.51
CA ASN A 59 25.63 20.66 -33.17
C ASN A 59 24.43 20.40 -34.11
N GLN A 60 24.48 19.35 -34.93
CA GLN A 60 23.33 19.02 -35.80
C GLN A 60 22.09 18.59 -34.99
N ARG A 61 22.28 17.93 -33.83
CA ARG A 61 21.18 17.56 -32.93
C ARG A 61 20.53 18.80 -32.32
N GLU A 62 21.32 19.72 -31.81
CA GLU A 62 20.84 21.00 -31.26
C GLU A 62 20.06 21.80 -32.32
N GLN A 63 20.55 21.87 -33.56
CA GLN A 63 19.85 22.53 -34.66
C GLN A 63 18.47 21.90 -34.93
N LEU A 64 18.37 20.57 -34.94
CA LEU A 64 17.09 19.90 -35.14
C LEU A 64 16.13 20.15 -33.97
N LEU A 65 16.61 20.09 -32.73
CA LEU A 65 15.78 20.36 -31.55
C LEU A 65 15.28 21.81 -31.54
N ALA A 66 16.14 22.78 -31.89
CA ALA A 66 15.73 24.18 -32.02
C ALA A 66 14.64 24.34 -33.09
N LEU A 67 14.75 23.65 -34.23
CA LEU A 67 13.75 23.68 -35.28
C LEU A 67 12.43 23.00 -34.87
N VAL A 68 12.49 21.91 -34.10
CA VAL A 68 11.32 21.28 -33.51
C VAL A 68 10.62 22.25 -32.54
N GLN A 69 11.38 22.94 -31.70
CA GLN A 69 10.82 23.93 -30.78
C GLN A 69 10.14 25.09 -31.53
N ASP A 70 10.77 25.63 -32.57
CA ASP A 70 10.17 26.66 -33.43
C ASP A 70 8.85 26.19 -34.08
N VAL A 71 8.77 24.93 -34.51
CA VAL A 71 7.53 24.34 -35.03
C VAL A 71 6.46 24.29 -33.95
N VAL A 72 6.79 23.80 -32.76
CA VAL A 72 5.87 23.71 -31.63
C VAL A 72 5.34 25.10 -31.24
N ASP A 73 6.22 26.10 -31.16
CA ASP A 73 5.85 27.47 -30.80
C ASP A 73 4.92 28.10 -31.87
N LYS A 74 5.25 27.92 -33.16
CA LYS A 74 4.39 28.36 -34.28
C LYS A 74 3.05 27.63 -34.34
N CYS A 75 2.97 26.43 -33.80
CA CYS A 75 1.74 25.66 -33.63
C CYS A 75 1.04 25.92 -32.27
N ASN A 76 1.43 26.98 -31.54
CA ASN A 76 0.89 27.35 -30.23
C ASN A 76 0.96 26.22 -29.20
N GLY A 77 2.04 25.42 -29.22
CA GLY A 77 2.22 24.27 -28.34
C GLY A 77 1.34 23.07 -28.69
N ARG A 78 0.59 23.12 -29.80
CA ARG A 78 -0.32 22.04 -30.20
C ARG A 78 0.44 20.99 -31.03
N TYR A 79 0.11 19.74 -30.78
CA TYR A 79 0.51 18.62 -31.61
C TYR A 79 -0.42 18.48 -32.81
N TYR A 80 0.07 17.84 -33.87
CA TYR A 80 -0.78 17.46 -34.98
C TYR A 80 -1.85 16.47 -34.50
N THR A 81 -3.10 16.75 -34.83
CA THR A 81 -4.23 15.86 -34.54
C THR A 81 -5.16 15.76 -35.75
N ASN A 82 -5.93 14.68 -35.79
CA ASN A 82 -6.97 14.43 -36.77
C ASN A 82 -8.12 13.62 -36.13
N SER A 83 -9.17 13.36 -36.90
CA SER A 83 -10.35 12.65 -36.39
C SER A 83 -10.06 11.23 -35.90
N LEU A 84 -9.04 10.56 -36.43
CA LEU A 84 -8.61 9.25 -35.95
C LEU A 84 -7.95 9.36 -34.58
N TYR A 85 -6.97 10.27 -34.42
CA TYR A 85 -6.31 10.50 -33.13
C TYR A 85 -7.30 10.92 -32.04
N GLN A 86 -8.25 11.80 -32.37
CA GLN A 86 -9.30 12.22 -31.42
C GLN A 86 -10.16 11.04 -30.96
N LYS A 87 -10.65 10.22 -31.90
CA LYS A 87 -11.45 9.03 -31.56
C LYS A 87 -10.66 8.01 -30.75
N THR A 88 -9.39 7.81 -31.08
CA THR A 88 -8.51 6.92 -30.32
C THR A 88 -8.31 7.41 -28.88
N GLU A 89 -8.07 8.71 -28.69
CA GLU A 89 -7.93 9.32 -27.37
C GLU A 89 -9.23 9.22 -26.56
N GLU A 90 -10.38 9.48 -27.18
CA GLU A 90 -11.70 9.32 -26.55
C GLU A 90 -11.93 7.88 -26.06
N GLU A 91 -11.53 6.88 -26.86
CA GLU A 91 -11.71 5.48 -26.50
C GLU A 91 -10.75 5.05 -25.39
N ILE A 92 -9.50 5.52 -25.42
CA ILE A 92 -8.54 5.33 -24.32
C ILE A 92 -9.12 5.92 -23.02
N GLN A 93 -9.65 7.14 -23.07
CA GLN A 93 -10.19 7.81 -21.90
C GLN A 93 -11.39 7.07 -21.30
N LYS A 94 -12.28 6.51 -22.14
CA LYS A 94 -13.38 5.65 -21.67
C LYS A 94 -12.87 4.40 -20.96
N GLN A 95 -11.88 3.72 -21.53
CA GLN A 95 -11.31 2.51 -20.92
C GLN A 95 -10.63 2.83 -19.59
N ILE A 96 -9.91 3.95 -19.51
CA ILE A 96 -9.31 4.44 -18.26
C ILE A 96 -10.41 4.67 -17.21
N GLN A 97 -11.51 5.33 -17.57
CA GLN A 97 -12.59 5.61 -16.63
C GLN A 97 -13.23 4.32 -16.10
N VAL A 98 -13.53 3.35 -16.98
CA VAL A 98 -14.08 2.04 -16.57
C VAL A 98 -13.14 1.33 -15.61
N LEU A 99 -11.83 1.33 -15.90
CA LEU A 99 -10.83 0.68 -15.06
C LEU A 99 -10.68 1.38 -13.70
N GLN A 100 -10.73 2.71 -13.67
CA GLN A 100 -10.70 3.49 -12.43
C GLN A 100 -11.91 3.20 -11.55
N GLU A 101 -13.11 3.14 -12.13
CA GLU A 101 -14.35 2.80 -11.40
C GLU A 101 -14.28 1.37 -10.84
N TYR A 102 -13.77 0.41 -11.62
CA TYR A 102 -13.54 -0.95 -11.16
C TYR A 102 -12.59 -1.02 -9.95
N TYR A 103 -11.40 -0.41 -10.04
CA TYR A 103 -10.44 -0.44 -8.93
C TYR A 103 -10.94 0.31 -7.70
N ARG A 104 -11.72 1.39 -7.88
CA ARG A 104 -12.34 2.10 -6.77
C ARG A 104 -13.36 1.22 -6.05
N ALA A 105 -14.22 0.52 -6.79
CA ALA A 105 -15.20 -0.39 -6.21
C ALA A 105 -14.53 -1.56 -5.47
N GLU A 106 -13.49 -2.16 -6.06
CA GLU A 106 -12.75 -3.26 -5.43
C GLU A 106 -12.03 -2.81 -4.15
N LEU A 107 -11.40 -1.62 -4.17
CA LEU A 107 -10.75 -1.05 -2.99
C LEU A 107 -11.75 -0.85 -1.84
N GLU A 108 -12.92 -0.30 -2.13
CA GLU A 108 -13.96 -0.09 -1.10
C GLU A 108 -14.51 -1.42 -0.58
N ARG A 109 -14.64 -2.43 -1.44
CA ARG A 109 -15.04 -3.79 -1.02
C ARG A 109 -14.04 -4.42 -0.07
N VAL A 110 -12.76 -4.37 -0.41
CA VAL A 110 -11.68 -4.93 0.41
C VAL A 110 -11.58 -4.19 1.75
N LYS A 111 -11.68 -2.85 1.74
CA LYS A 111 -11.72 -2.06 2.99
C LYS A 111 -12.89 -2.45 3.87
N ALA A 112 -14.08 -2.65 3.30
CA ALA A 112 -15.26 -3.05 4.05
C ALA A 112 -15.09 -4.45 4.67
N GLN A 113 -14.52 -5.40 3.93
CA GLN A 113 -14.21 -6.75 4.43
C GLN A 113 -13.23 -6.72 5.60
N ILE A 114 -12.09 -6.02 5.43
CA ILE A 114 -11.09 -5.88 6.50
C ILE A 114 -11.71 -5.24 7.74
N LYS A 115 -12.51 -4.18 7.55
CA LYS A 115 -13.18 -3.50 8.67
C LYS A 115 -14.14 -4.44 9.40
N GLN A 116 -14.93 -5.22 8.67
CA GLN A 116 -15.86 -6.18 9.27
C GLN A 116 -15.11 -7.26 10.06
N GLU A 117 -14.05 -7.83 9.51
CA GLU A 117 -13.21 -8.83 10.19
C GLU A 117 -12.62 -8.28 11.49
N LEU A 118 -12.08 -7.06 11.45
CA LEU A 118 -11.56 -6.39 12.65
C LEU A 118 -12.65 -6.14 13.70
N GLU A 119 -13.84 -5.71 13.30
CA GLU A 119 -14.96 -5.51 14.22
C GLU A 119 -15.41 -6.82 14.88
N GLU A 120 -15.42 -7.92 14.14
CA GLU A 120 -15.74 -9.24 14.67
C GLU A 120 -14.69 -9.77 15.64
N GLU A 121 -13.40 -9.59 15.36
CA GLU A 121 -12.31 -9.95 16.27
C GLU A 121 -12.35 -9.13 17.56
N ILE A 122 -12.54 -7.81 17.46
CA ILE A 122 -12.68 -6.93 18.63
C ILE A 122 -13.84 -7.39 19.51
N ARG A 123 -14.98 -7.76 18.91
CA ARG A 123 -16.13 -8.27 19.65
C ARG A 123 -15.81 -9.57 20.39
N LYS A 124 -15.19 -10.55 19.72
CA LYS A 124 -14.79 -11.83 20.34
C LYS A 124 -13.85 -11.63 21.52
N LEU A 125 -12.79 -10.82 21.34
CA LEU A 125 -11.83 -10.51 22.40
C LEU A 125 -12.48 -9.82 23.60
N LYS A 126 -13.46 -8.94 23.34
CA LYS A 126 -14.21 -8.27 24.39
C LYS A 126 -15.06 -9.25 25.20
N ASP A 127 -15.76 -10.16 24.53
CA ASP A 127 -16.57 -11.19 25.18
C ASP A 127 -15.70 -12.15 26.02
N GLU A 128 -14.56 -12.59 25.48
CA GLU A 128 -13.58 -13.42 26.19
C GLU A 128 -13.03 -12.72 27.44
N LEU A 129 -12.66 -11.44 27.32
CA LEU A 129 -12.19 -10.64 28.44
C LEU A 129 -13.26 -10.53 29.54
N GLU A 130 -14.53 -10.37 29.17
CA GLU A 130 -15.63 -10.29 30.12
C GLU A 130 -15.89 -11.63 30.82
N GLN A 131 -15.81 -12.73 30.08
CA GLN A 131 -15.89 -14.09 30.66
C GLN A 131 -14.74 -14.35 31.64
N GLN A 132 -13.50 -13.98 31.29
CA GLN A 132 -12.37 -14.12 32.20
C GLN A 132 -12.54 -13.28 33.46
N LYS A 133 -12.99 -12.02 33.34
CA LYS A 133 -13.28 -11.17 34.51
C LYS A 133 -14.30 -11.81 35.44
N ARG A 134 -15.40 -12.36 34.90
CA ARG A 134 -16.41 -13.08 35.70
C ARG A 134 -15.84 -14.32 36.38
N LYS A 135 -14.99 -15.07 35.68
CA LYS A 135 -14.35 -16.27 36.24
C LYS A 135 -13.43 -15.92 37.40
N VAL A 136 -12.55 -14.92 37.23
CA VAL A 136 -11.64 -14.45 38.28
C VAL A 136 -12.43 -13.96 39.51
N GLU A 137 -13.51 -13.21 39.30
CA GLU A 137 -14.36 -12.73 40.41
C GLU A 137 -15.05 -13.89 41.15
N MET A 138 -15.57 -14.88 40.42
CA MET A 138 -16.18 -16.07 41.03
C MET A 138 -15.17 -16.90 41.83
N GLU A 139 -13.95 -17.10 41.29
CA GLU A 139 -12.86 -17.77 42.00
C GLU A 139 -12.48 -17.03 43.28
N ARG A 140 -12.47 -15.69 43.24
CA ARG A 140 -12.23 -14.86 44.43
C ARG A 140 -13.32 -15.04 45.48
N GLN A 141 -14.59 -15.01 45.08
CA GLN A 141 -15.73 -15.21 45.99
C GLN A 141 -15.73 -16.61 46.60
N LEU A 142 -15.38 -17.63 45.81
CA LEU A 142 -15.25 -18.99 46.31
C LEU A 142 -14.13 -19.09 47.37
N ALA A 143 -12.96 -18.50 47.10
CA ALA A 143 -11.85 -18.47 48.05
C ALA A 143 -12.21 -17.71 49.36
N GLU A 144 -12.91 -16.58 49.24
CA GLU A 144 -13.44 -15.84 50.41
C GLU A 144 -14.43 -16.68 51.22
N MET A 145 -15.34 -17.38 50.54
CA MET A 145 -16.32 -18.28 51.17
C MET A 145 -15.65 -19.46 51.88
N GLU A 146 -14.69 -20.11 51.23
CA GLU A 146 -13.90 -21.21 51.80
C GLU A 146 -13.15 -20.74 53.06
N ALA A 147 -12.47 -19.59 53.00
CA ALA A 147 -11.78 -19.00 54.14
C ALA A 147 -12.74 -18.72 55.31
N HIS A 148 -13.93 -18.17 55.02
CA HIS A 148 -14.96 -17.93 56.03
C HIS A 148 -15.44 -19.22 56.72
N TRP A 149 -15.69 -20.29 55.94
CA TRP A 149 -16.11 -21.58 56.52
C TRP A 149 -15.02 -22.24 57.35
N VAL A 150 -13.77 -22.22 56.87
CA VAL A 150 -12.62 -22.73 57.63
C VAL A 150 -12.48 -21.98 58.95
N SER A 151 -12.56 -20.64 58.94
CA SER A 151 -12.53 -19.84 60.16
C SER A 151 -13.65 -20.23 61.13
N ARG A 152 -14.89 -20.39 60.65
CA ARG A 152 -16.04 -20.75 61.49
C ARG A 152 -15.92 -22.14 62.10
N GLN A 153 -15.40 -23.11 61.34
CA GLN A 153 -15.11 -24.45 61.86
C GLN A 153 -14.05 -24.40 62.97
N GLN A 154 -13.01 -23.60 62.78
CA GLN A 154 -11.95 -23.44 63.78
C GLN A 154 -12.47 -22.78 65.05
N THR A 155 -13.24 -21.68 64.93
CA THR A 155 -13.90 -21.05 66.08
C THR A 155 -14.83 -22.01 66.81
N ALA A 156 -15.65 -22.78 66.10
CA ALA A 156 -16.54 -23.76 66.72
C ALA A 156 -15.77 -24.86 67.47
N ARG A 157 -14.63 -25.30 66.94
CA ARG A 157 -13.71 -26.22 67.62
C ARG A 157 -13.14 -25.59 68.89
N ASP A 158 -12.67 -24.35 68.80
CA ASP A 158 -12.08 -23.62 69.93
C ASP A 158 -13.11 -23.37 71.03
N ASP A 159 -14.35 -23.03 70.68
CA ASP A 159 -15.47 -22.85 71.63
C ASP A 159 -15.74 -24.14 72.41
N VAL A 160 -15.83 -25.28 71.71
CA VAL A 160 -16.01 -26.60 72.33
C VAL A 160 -14.84 -26.96 73.25
N LEU A 161 -13.61 -26.63 72.85
CA LEU A 161 -12.41 -26.83 73.67
C LEU A 161 -12.38 -25.93 74.91
N SER A 162 -12.86 -24.68 74.80
CA SER A 162 -12.87 -23.70 75.89
C SER A 162 -13.95 -23.98 76.95
N GLN A 163 -15.02 -24.69 76.59
CA GLN A 163 -16.02 -25.13 77.55
C GLN A 163 -15.44 -26.25 78.43
N ASN A 164 -14.99 -25.91 79.64
CA ASN A 164 -14.31 -26.74 80.64
C ASN A 164 -14.81 -28.20 80.84
N LYS A 165 -16.03 -28.55 80.42
CA LYS A 165 -16.56 -29.93 80.47
C LYS A 165 -15.81 -30.91 79.56
N ILE A 166 -15.17 -30.45 78.48
CA ILE A 166 -14.46 -31.38 77.59
C ILE A 166 -13.13 -31.87 78.19
N PHE A 167 -12.43 -31.01 78.93
CA PHE A 167 -11.23 -31.42 79.66
C PHE A 167 -11.55 -32.48 80.72
N GLU A 168 -12.70 -32.38 81.39
CA GLU A 168 -13.20 -33.41 82.33
C GLU A 168 -13.47 -34.75 81.63
N ILE A 169 -14.08 -34.72 80.43
CA ILE A 169 -14.34 -35.94 79.64
C ILE A 169 -13.02 -36.58 79.17
N ILE A 170 -12.09 -35.78 78.66
CA ILE A 170 -10.75 -36.24 78.23
C ILE A 170 -10.00 -36.83 79.43
N TYR A 171 -9.99 -36.15 80.58
CA TYR A 171 -9.36 -36.62 81.80
C TYR A 171 -9.96 -37.95 82.27
N THR A 172 -11.29 -38.08 82.21
CA THR A 172 -11.99 -39.32 82.57
C THR A 172 -11.65 -40.48 81.64
N LEU A 173 -11.61 -40.25 80.31
CA LEU A 173 -11.24 -41.28 79.33
C LEU A 173 -9.79 -41.72 79.47
N LEU A 174 -8.85 -40.77 79.65
CA LEU A 174 -7.45 -41.09 79.89
C LEU A 174 -7.27 -41.89 81.18
N ARG A 175 -8.03 -41.54 82.23
CA ARG A 175 -8.05 -42.31 83.48
C ARG A 175 -8.51 -43.74 83.24
N VAL A 176 -9.62 -43.97 82.52
CA VAL A 176 -10.11 -45.32 82.19
C VAL A 176 -9.10 -46.10 81.35
N ALA A 177 -8.52 -45.47 80.32
CA ALA A 177 -7.49 -46.10 79.49
C ALA A 177 -6.25 -46.50 80.30
N SER A 178 -5.83 -45.69 81.27
CA SER A 178 -4.69 -46.02 82.16
C SER A 178 -4.95 -47.23 83.07
N PHE A 179 -6.22 -47.54 83.37
CA PHE A 179 -6.60 -48.75 84.09
C PHE A 179 -6.68 -49.99 83.20
N VAL A 180 -6.95 -49.82 81.90
CA VAL A 180 -7.11 -50.92 80.93
C VAL A 180 -5.81 -51.28 80.21
N PHE A 181 -4.94 -50.31 79.91
CA PHE A 181 -3.66 -50.53 79.22
C PHE A 181 -2.70 -51.53 79.92
N PRO A 182 -2.63 -51.60 81.27
CA PRO A 182 -1.83 -52.61 81.96
C PRO A 182 -2.36 -54.05 81.83
N LEU A 183 -3.62 -54.25 81.41
CA LEU A 183 -4.23 -55.58 81.24
C LEU A 183 -3.94 -56.21 79.86
N PHE A 184 -3.29 -55.47 78.95
CA PHE A 184 -2.95 -55.94 77.58
C PHE A 184 -1.44 -55.92 77.30
N ARG A 185 -0.60 -55.69 78.32
CA ARG A 185 0.86 -55.76 78.23
C ARG A 185 1.37 -56.80 79.23
N ASP A 186 1.72 -57.96 78.69
CA ASP A 186 2.15 -59.24 79.29
C ASP A 186 1.05 -60.15 79.87
#